data_AF-A0A644ZBM4-F1
#
_entry.id   AF-A0A644ZBM4-F1
#
_cell.length_a   1.000
_cell.length_b   1.000
_cell.length_c   1.000
_cell.angle_alpha   90.00
_cell.angle_beta   90.00
_cell.angle_gamma   90.00
#
_symmetry.space_group_name_H-M   'P 1'
#
loop_
_entity.id
_entity.type
_entity.pdbx_description
1 polymer ?
#
loop_
_entity_poly.entity_id
_entity_poly.type
_entity_poly.pdbx_seq_one_letter_code
_entity_poly.pdbx_strand_id
1 'polypeptide(L)'
;MREFSTSVTSAEFRRLEEFLNALRTECEANMNPCSEFNSSEFESEFRSKLLTHHCFMGSPLFQESFDSAFIAACEHSGHTVEKAPEGCRFWDVAVDGRKISLKSSKAKSLKENRLHISKLTEAAWIQDCRTASKRRKATFALFNQYCVDVDAIIQLRYFHSTAMYELVEIPVDLFKRIFDVGLSSFQADGPTINIPVGKNPPDFTLKLDRSDAKITVANIDKAFCTVHGTWRLGKGV
;
A
#
# COMPACT_ATOMS: atom_id res chain seq x y z
N MET A 1 -22.61 0.04 -35.07
CA MET A 1 -23.42 0.33 -33.86
C MET A 1 -23.40 -0.96 -33.05
N ARG A 2 -22.91 -0.96 -31.80
CA ARG A 2 -22.91 -2.20 -30.99
C ARG A 2 -24.35 -2.46 -30.56
N GLU A 3 -24.94 -3.56 -31.00
CA GLU A 3 -26.29 -3.95 -30.62
C GLU A 3 -26.26 -4.57 -29.21
N PHE A 4 -26.98 -3.94 -28.29
CA PHE A 4 -27.22 -4.52 -26.98
C PHE A 4 -28.34 -5.57 -27.11
N SER A 5 -28.17 -6.72 -26.46
CA SER A 5 -29.18 -7.79 -26.44
C SER A 5 -30.47 -7.43 -25.68
N THR A 6 -30.55 -6.20 -25.16
CA THR A 6 -31.65 -5.72 -24.30
C THR A 6 -31.86 -4.24 -24.55
N SER A 7 -33.11 -3.78 -24.44
CA SER A 7 -33.42 -2.35 -24.52
C SER A 7 -32.72 -1.60 -23.37
N VAL A 8 -31.89 -0.62 -23.72
CA VAL A 8 -31.27 0.29 -22.75
C VAL A 8 -31.90 1.68 -22.89
N THR A 9 -32.08 2.36 -21.77
CA THR A 9 -32.44 3.77 -21.75
C THR A 9 -31.31 4.62 -22.32
N SER A 10 -31.63 5.83 -22.79
CA SER A 10 -30.60 6.76 -23.29
C SER A 10 -29.56 7.12 -22.22
N ALA A 11 -29.94 7.08 -20.93
CA ALA A 11 -29.01 7.35 -19.83
C ALA A 11 -28.01 6.20 -19.63
N GLU A 12 -28.47 4.95 -19.66
CA GLU A 12 -27.62 3.76 -19.57
C GLU A 12 -26.64 3.69 -20.75
N PHE A 13 -27.11 3.99 -21.97
CA PHE A 13 -26.25 4.05 -23.15
C PHE A 13 -25.13 5.08 -22.97
N ARG A 14 -25.46 6.33 -22.60
CA ARG A 14 -24.45 7.36 -22.31
C ARG A 14 -23.47 6.92 -21.24
N ARG A 15 -23.96 6.29 -20.17
CA ARG A 15 -23.11 5.84 -19.06
C ARG A 15 -22.14 4.74 -19.47
N LEU A 16 -22.57 3.82 -20.33
CA LEU A 16 -21.72 2.79 -20.92
C LEU A 16 -20.65 3.39 -21.85
N GLU A 17 -21.01 4.41 -22.64
CA GLU A 17 -20.04 5.14 -23.46
C GLU A 17 -19.01 5.86 -22.60
N GLU A 18 -19.44 6.59 -21.56
CA GLU A 18 -18.55 7.23 -20.59
C GLU A 18 -17.58 6.22 -19.95
N PHE A 19 -18.08 5.05 -19.55
CA PHE A 19 -17.28 3.99 -18.95
C PHE A 19 -16.25 3.42 -19.94
N LEU A 20 -16.66 3.10 -21.16
CA LEU A 20 -15.74 2.61 -22.20
C LEU A 20 -14.69 3.65 -22.58
N ASN A 21 -15.05 4.93 -22.61
CA ASN A 21 -14.10 6.03 -22.84
C ASN A 21 -13.09 6.12 -21.70
N ALA A 22 -13.53 6.02 -20.44
CA ALA A 22 -12.64 5.99 -19.28
C ALA A 22 -11.63 4.83 -19.33
N LEU A 23 -12.06 3.63 -19.72
CA LEU A 23 -11.18 2.46 -19.89
C LEU A 23 -10.17 2.60 -21.03
N ARG A 24 -10.42 3.51 -21.98
CA ARG A 24 -9.56 3.80 -23.13
C ARG A 24 -8.69 5.04 -22.94
N THR A 25 -8.80 5.70 -21.79
CA THR A 25 -7.90 6.80 -21.43
C THR A 25 -6.45 6.35 -21.57
N GLU A 26 -5.64 7.18 -22.21
CA GLU A 26 -4.21 6.93 -22.38
C GLU A 26 -3.57 6.70 -21.01
N CYS A 27 -2.81 5.61 -20.90
CA CYS A 27 -2.16 5.22 -19.67
C CYS A 27 -0.85 4.51 -20.02
N GLU A 28 0.26 5.15 -19.70
CA GLU A 28 1.59 4.56 -19.85
C GLU A 28 1.86 3.63 -18.67
N ALA A 29 1.85 2.33 -18.93
CA ALA A 29 2.13 1.30 -17.95
C ALA A 29 3.56 0.77 -18.11
N ASN A 30 4.30 0.68 -17.01
CA ASN A 30 5.62 0.05 -16.97
C ASN A 30 5.64 -0.95 -15.83
N MET A 31 5.79 -2.24 -16.16
CA MET A 31 5.94 -3.33 -15.18
C MET A 31 7.41 -3.69 -15.01
N ASN A 32 7.83 -3.99 -13.79
CA ASN A 32 9.18 -4.44 -13.51
C ASN A 32 9.38 -5.87 -14.03
N PRO A 33 10.34 -6.13 -14.93
CA PRO A 33 10.55 -7.47 -15.50
C PRO A 33 10.83 -8.57 -14.48
N CYS A 34 11.37 -8.22 -13.31
CA CYS A 34 11.70 -9.14 -12.22
C CYS A 34 10.58 -9.26 -11.18
N SER A 35 9.46 -8.56 -11.35
CA SER A 35 8.31 -8.65 -10.45
C SER A 35 7.56 -9.96 -10.68
N GLU A 36 7.14 -10.63 -9.60
CA GLU A 36 6.25 -11.79 -9.71
C GLU A 36 4.89 -11.45 -10.36
N PHE A 37 4.42 -10.20 -10.19
CA PHE A 37 3.20 -9.68 -10.82
C PHE A 37 3.39 -9.24 -12.27
N ASN A 38 4.55 -9.48 -12.89
CA ASN A 38 4.83 -9.03 -14.26
C ASN A 38 4.19 -9.97 -15.30
N SER A 39 2.89 -9.80 -15.51
CA SER A 39 2.13 -10.44 -16.58
C SER A 39 1.21 -9.44 -17.29
N SER A 40 0.89 -9.72 -18.55
CA SER A 40 -0.08 -8.93 -19.32
C SER A 40 -1.46 -8.92 -18.68
N GLU A 41 -1.83 -10.06 -18.08
CA GLU A 41 -3.10 -10.30 -17.42
C GLU A 41 -3.22 -9.43 -16.17
N PHE A 42 -2.18 -9.41 -15.32
CA PHE A 42 -2.15 -8.57 -14.13
C PHE A 42 -2.21 -7.09 -14.51
N GLU A 43 -1.34 -6.65 -15.44
CA GLU A 43 -1.28 -5.25 -15.86
C GLU A 43 -2.63 -4.78 -16.39
N SER A 44 -3.23 -5.55 -17.31
CA SER A 44 -4.47 -5.17 -17.97
C SER A 44 -5.63 -5.12 -16.98
N GLU A 45 -5.76 -6.11 -16.09
CA GLU A 45 -6.82 -6.14 -15.09
C GLU A 45 -6.65 -4.98 -14.10
N PHE A 46 -5.45 -4.79 -13.57
CA PHE A 46 -5.17 -3.72 -12.61
C PHE A 46 -5.37 -2.33 -13.22
N ARG A 47 -4.89 -2.10 -14.44
CA ARG A 47 -5.07 -0.84 -15.18
C ARG A 47 -6.56 -0.57 -15.44
N SER A 48 -7.35 -1.58 -15.77
CA SER A 48 -8.79 -1.40 -16.00
C SER A 48 -9.51 -0.86 -14.75
N LYS A 49 -9.18 -1.38 -13.57
CA LYS A 49 -9.72 -0.93 -12.27
C LYS A 49 -9.24 0.47 -11.92
N LEU A 50 -7.95 0.75 -12.16
CA LEU A 50 -7.37 2.07 -11.96
C LEU A 50 -8.09 3.13 -12.81
N LEU A 51 -8.27 2.88 -14.10
CA LEU A 51 -8.96 3.79 -15.03
C LEU A 51 -10.45 3.93 -14.69
N THR A 52 -11.10 2.84 -14.29
CA THR A 52 -12.48 2.88 -13.79
C THR A 52 -12.62 3.83 -12.61
N HIS A 53 -11.78 3.68 -11.58
CA HIS A 53 -11.84 4.55 -10.41
C HIS A 53 -11.48 6.00 -10.75
N HIS A 54 -10.37 6.20 -11.44
CA HIS A 54 -9.84 7.53 -11.66
C HIS A 54 -10.68 8.31 -12.67
N CYS A 55 -10.93 7.73 -13.85
CA CYS A 55 -11.52 8.45 -14.98
C CYS A 55 -13.05 8.37 -15.01
N PHE A 56 -13.66 7.29 -14.50
CA PHE A 56 -15.12 7.14 -14.50
C PHE A 56 -15.77 7.51 -13.16
N MET A 57 -15.17 7.11 -12.04
CA MET A 57 -15.66 7.48 -10.70
C MET A 57 -15.12 8.84 -10.22
N GLY A 58 -14.14 9.42 -10.92
CA GLY A 58 -13.59 10.75 -10.62
C GLY A 58 -12.74 10.81 -9.35
N SER A 59 -12.14 9.70 -8.92
CA SER A 59 -11.31 9.67 -7.71
C SER A 59 -10.15 8.67 -7.79
N PRO A 60 -8.98 8.95 -7.17
CA PRO A 60 -7.87 8.01 -7.18
C PRO A 60 -8.20 6.66 -6.53
N LEU A 61 -7.71 5.57 -7.11
CA LEU A 61 -7.81 4.21 -6.57
C LEU A 61 -7.13 4.14 -5.20
N PHE A 62 -7.87 3.77 -4.16
CA PHE A 62 -7.44 3.89 -2.77
C PHE A 62 -8.21 2.93 -1.85
N GLN A 63 -7.62 2.57 -0.70
CA GLN A 63 -8.23 1.72 0.34
C GLN A 63 -8.85 0.43 -0.24
N GLU A 64 -10.06 0.08 0.16
CA GLU A 64 -10.77 -1.15 -0.23
C GLU A 64 -10.88 -1.32 -1.76
N SER A 65 -10.92 -0.22 -2.51
CA SER A 65 -10.92 -0.28 -3.98
C SER A 65 -9.57 -0.73 -4.52
N PHE A 66 -8.47 -0.28 -3.91
CA PHE A 66 -7.14 -0.80 -4.23
C PHE A 66 -7.05 -2.28 -3.88
N ASP A 67 -7.51 -2.69 -2.70
CA ASP A 67 -7.43 -4.08 -2.26
C ASP A 67 -8.16 -5.01 -3.24
N SER A 68 -9.38 -4.62 -3.63
CA SER A 68 -10.18 -5.32 -4.64
C SER A 68 -9.49 -5.37 -6.01
N ALA A 69 -8.87 -4.27 -6.46
CA ALA A 69 -8.16 -4.22 -7.72
C ALA A 69 -6.91 -5.11 -7.73
N PHE A 70 -6.12 -5.11 -6.65
CA PHE A 70 -4.93 -5.93 -6.53
C PHE A 70 -5.28 -7.42 -6.49
N ILE A 71 -6.29 -7.79 -5.70
CA ILE A 71 -6.79 -9.17 -5.60
C ILE A 71 -7.28 -9.66 -6.96
N ALA A 72 -8.15 -8.90 -7.63
CA ALA A 72 -8.66 -9.28 -8.95
C ALA A 72 -7.53 -9.45 -9.97
N ALA A 73 -6.54 -8.55 -9.98
CA ALA A 73 -5.40 -8.66 -10.88
C ALA A 73 -4.54 -9.90 -10.59
N CYS A 74 -4.32 -10.24 -9.32
CA CYS A 74 -3.63 -11.47 -8.93
C CYS A 74 -4.39 -12.72 -9.39
N GLU A 75 -5.70 -12.80 -9.11
CA GLU A 75 -6.55 -13.93 -9.50
C GLU A 75 -6.57 -14.12 -11.03
N HIS A 76 -6.73 -13.03 -11.80
CA HIS A 76 -6.79 -13.10 -13.27
C HIS A 76 -5.44 -13.41 -13.92
N SER A 77 -4.33 -13.17 -13.22
CA SER A 77 -2.99 -13.57 -13.67
C SER A 77 -2.58 -14.96 -13.20
N GLY A 78 -3.49 -15.71 -12.56
CA GLY A 78 -3.29 -17.11 -12.21
C GLY A 78 -2.63 -17.33 -10.84
N HIS A 79 -2.44 -16.29 -10.04
CA HIS A 79 -1.99 -16.46 -8.66
C HIS A 79 -3.10 -17.05 -7.79
N THR A 80 -2.70 -17.86 -6.80
CA THR A 80 -3.62 -18.32 -5.76
C THR A 80 -3.83 -17.21 -4.75
N VAL A 81 -5.07 -16.85 -4.49
CA VAL A 81 -5.41 -15.74 -3.59
C VAL A 81 -6.33 -16.20 -2.47
N GLU A 82 -5.94 -15.91 -1.22
CA GLU A 82 -6.73 -16.19 -0.03
C GLU A 82 -6.88 -14.91 0.80
N LYS A 83 -8.11 -14.45 1.02
CA LYS A 83 -8.35 -13.27 1.88
C LYS A 83 -8.12 -13.63 3.35
N ALA A 84 -7.60 -12.67 4.11
CA ALA A 84 -7.45 -12.85 5.55
C ALA A 84 -8.83 -13.07 6.22
N PRO A 85 -8.90 -13.94 7.25
CA PRO A 85 -10.12 -14.07 8.04
C PRO A 85 -10.55 -12.74 8.65
N GLU A 86 -11.85 -12.59 8.91
CA GLU A 86 -12.37 -11.41 9.60
C GLU A 86 -11.68 -11.23 10.96
N GLY A 87 -11.27 -10.00 11.27
CA GLY A 87 -10.53 -9.68 12.48
C GLY A 87 -9.03 -10.02 12.43
N CYS A 88 -8.51 -10.53 11.31
CA CYS A 88 -7.07 -10.63 11.11
C CYS A 88 -6.43 -9.24 11.18
N ARG A 89 -5.34 -9.12 11.95
CA ARG A 89 -4.81 -7.82 12.34
C ARG A 89 -3.73 -7.26 11.42
N PHE A 90 -2.91 -8.13 10.80
CA PHE A 90 -1.62 -7.73 10.25
C PHE A 90 -1.49 -7.83 8.74
N TRP A 91 -2.19 -8.77 8.12
CA TRP A 91 -2.19 -8.99 6.69
C TRP A 91 -3.63 -9.03 6.18
N ASP A 92 -3.78 -8.74 4.90
CA ASP A 92 -5.07 -8.51 4.26
C ASP A 92 -5.37 -9.63 3.25
N VAL A 93 -4.32 -10.14 2.59
CA VAL A 93 -4.42 -11.21 1.59
C VAL A 93 -3.16 -12.09 1.61
N ALA A 94 -3.30 -13.37 1.31
CA ALA A 94 -2.20 -14.25 0.96
C ALA A 94 -2.21 -14.50 -0.56
N VAL A 95 -1.06 -14.29 -1.20
CA VAL A 95 -0.87 -14.53 -2.64
C VAL A 95 0.24 -15.56 -2.81
N ASP A 96 -0.08 -16.70 -3.42
CA ASP A 96 0.82 -17.87 -3.52
C ASP A 96 1.45 -18.26 -2.17
N GLY A 97 0.64 -18.18 -1.11
CA GLY A 97 1.05 -18.49 0.26
C GLY A 97 1.79 -17.36 1.00
N ARG A 98 2.17 -16.27 0.33
CA ARG A 98 2.79 -15.10 0.97
C ARG A 98 1.73 -14.18 1.57
N LYS A 99 1.78 -13.93 2.87
CA LYS A 99 0.88 -13.04 3.60
C LYS A 99 1.30 -11.58 3.40
N ILE A 100 0.43 -10.81 2.76
CA ILE A 100 0.66 -9.44 2.33
C ILE A 100 -0.26 -8.50 3.11
N SER A 101 0.30 -7.39 3.60
CA SER A 101 -0.51 -6.24 4.02
C SER A 101 -0.63 -5.22 2.89
N LEU A 102 -1.86 -4.82 2.59
CA LEU A 102 -2.18 -3.85 1.56
C LEU A 102 -2.30 -2.45 2.19
N LYS A 103 -1.64 -1.48 1.56
CA LYS A 103 -1.66 -0.07 1.94
C LYS A 103 -1.86 0.79 0.70
N SER A 104 -2.40 1.99 0.90
CA SER A 104 -2.45 2.98 -0.17
C SER A 104 -2.12 4.37 0.37
N SER A 105 -1.53 5.22 -0.47
CA SER A 105 -1.24 6.62 -0.14
C SER A 105 -1.55 7.56 -1.32
N LYS A 106 -2.24 8.66 -1.02
CA LYS A 106 -2.52 9.76 -1.97
C LYS A 106 -2.24 11.12 -1.32
N ALA A 107 -1.28 11.20 -0.40
CA ALA A 107 -0.94 12.46 0.24
C ALA A 107 -0.37 13.46 -0.80
N LYS A 108 -0.81 14.73 -0.76
CA LYS A 108 -0.27 15.78 -1.64
C LYS A 108 1.24 15.99 -1.47
N SER A 109 1.78 15.64 -0.31
CA SER A 109 3.18 15.76 0.07
C SER A 109 4.03 14.51 -0.19
N LEU A 110 3.50 13.53 -0.94
CA LEU A 110 4.24 12.31 -1.28
C LEU A 110 5.61 12.64 -1.90
N LYS A 111 6.62 11.87 -1.48
CA LYS A 111 7.98 11.96 -1.99
C LYS A 111 8.26 10.72 -2.81
N GLU A 112 8.91 10.92 -3.95
CA GLU A 112 9.19 9.83 -4.88
C GLU A 112 10.11 8.77 -4.25
N ASN A 113 11.13 9.20 -3.53
CA ASN A 113 12.17 8.34 -2.95
C ASN A 113 11.94 7.99 -1.47
N ARG A 114 10.79 8.36 -0.89
CA ARG A 114 10.47 8.06 0.51
C ARG A 114 9.02 7.63 0.66
N LEU A 115 8.80 6.46 1.26
CA LEU A 115 7.47 5.94 1.53
C LEU A 115 7.03 6.30 2.96
N HIS A 116 5.73 6.31 3.15
CA HIS A 116 5.09 6.62 4.43
C HIS A 116 3.87 5.73 4.62
N ILE A 117 3.82 5.04 5.75
CA ILE A 117 2.68 4.26 6.21
C ILE A 117 2.16 4.95 7.47
N SER A 118 1.07 5.70 7.32
CA SER A 118 0.45 6.47 8.41
C SER A 118 -0.20 5.58 9.48
N LYS A 119 -0.56 4.35 9.11
CA LYS A 119 -1.12 3.34 10.00
C LYS A 119 -0.66 1.96 9.55
N LEU A 120 0.40 1.45 10.19
CA LEU A 120 0.89 0.10 9.95
C LEU A 120 -0.05 -0.92 10.61
N THR A 121 -0.29 -0.75 11.91
CA THR A 121 -1.20 -1.56 12.71
C THR A 121 -1.61 -0.78 13.96
N GLU A 122 -2.72 -1.19 14.57
CA GLU A 122 -3.16 -0.65 15.86
C GLU A 122 -2.17 -0.99 16.96
N ALA A 123 -2.06 -0.12 17.95
CA ALA A 123 -1.20 -0.28 19.10
C ALA A 123 -1.79 0.47 20.31
N ALA A 124 -3.00 0.06 20.73
CA ALA A 124 -3.70 0.63 21.89
C ALA A 124 -2.82 0.72 23.15
N TRP A 125 -1.93 -0.24 23.34
CA TRP A 125 -0.98 -0.26 24.47
C TRP A 125 -0.08 0.99 24.56
N ILE A 126 0.12 1.75 23.47
CA ILE A 126 0.91 2.99 23.49
C ILE A 126 0.28 4.00 24.46
N GLN A 127 -1.06 4.04 24.55
CA GLN A 127 -1.78 4.97 25.42
C GLN A 127 -1.59 4.68 26.90
N ASP A 128 -1.21 3.47 27.28
CA ASP A 128 -1.07 3.00 28.67
C ASP A 128 0.39 2.76 29.09
N CYS A 129 1.33 2.73 28.15
CA CYS A 129 2.74 2.53 28.44
C CYS A 129 3.41 3.79 29.01
N ARG A 130 3.64 3.81 30.33
CA ARG A 130 4.23 4.96 31.06
C ARG A 130 5.76 4.94 31.17
N THR A 131 6.43 3.84 30.84
CA THR A 131 7.89 3.72 30.98
C THR A 131 8.56 3.31 29.68
N ALA A 132 9.80 3.76 29.48
CA ALA A 132 10.60 3.40 28.31
C ALA A 132 10.75 1.88 28.15
N SER A 133 10.91 1.16 29.26
CA SER A 133 11.02 -0.30 29.27
C SER A 133 9.73 -0.98 28.78
N LYS A 134 8.56 -0.53 29.26
CA LYS A 134 7.26 -1.04 28.79
C LYS A 134 7.04 -0.75 27.31
N ARG A 135 7.34 0.48 26.86
CA ARG A 135 7.24 0.86 25.44
C ARG A 135 8.12 -0.03 24.57
N ARG A 136 9.40 -0.18 24.90
CA ARG A 136 10.33 -1.05 24.14
C ARG A 136 9.84 -2.49 24.10
N LYS A 137 9.45 -3.06 25.24
CA LYS A 137 8.95 -4.44 25.32
C LYS A 137 7.71 -4.64 24.44
N ALA A 138 6.74 -3.72 24.50
CA ALA A 138 5.53 -3.81 23.70
C ALA A 138 5.79 -3.59 22.20
N THR A 139 6.67 -2.66 21.84
CA THR A 139 7.14 -2.49 20.46
C THR A 139 7.78 -3.78 19.94
N PHE A 140 8.68 -4.39 20.71
CA PHE A 140 9.37 -5.61 20.29
C PHE A 140 8.39 -6.78 20.17
N ALA A 141 7.49 -6.97 21.13
CA ALA A 141 6.46 -8.00 21.04
C ALA A 141 5.59 -7.83 19.79
N LEU A 142 5.17 -6.59 19.49
CA LEU A 142 4.37 -6.27 18.32
C LEU A 142 5.11 -6.60 17.02
N PHE A 143 6.34 -6.09 16.84
CA PHE A 143 7.09 -6.30 15.61
C PHE A 143 7.59 -7.74 15.47
N ASN A 144 7.82 -8.46 16.58
CA ASN A 144 8.14 -9.89 16.51
C ASN A 144 6.96 -10.65 15.93
N GLN A 145 5.73 -10.38 16.39
CA GLN A 145 4.56 -11.03 15.83
C GLN A 145 4.30 -10.58 14.39
N TYR A 146 4.42 -9.29 14.10
CA TYR A 146 4.25 -8.75 12.75
C TYR A 146 5.20 -9.42 11.74
N CYS A 147 6.49 -9.58 12.08
CA CYS A 147 7.48 -10.20 11.19
C CYS A 147 7.33 -11.73 11.06
N VAL A 148 6.54 -12.37 11.93
CA VAL A 148 6.19 -13.79 11.81
C VAL A 148 4.95 -13.97 10.92
N ASP A 149 4.01 -13.06 11.02
CA ASP A 149 2.70 -13.19 10.38
C ASP A 149 2.62 -12.54 8.99
N VAL A 150 3.54 -11.63 8.64
CA VAL A 150 3.50 -10.85 7.40
C VAL A 150 4.84 -10.95 6.67
N ASP A 151 4.77 -11.32 5.39
CA ASP A 151 5.94 -11.43 4.52
C ASP A 151 6.30 -10.07 3.89
N ALA A 152 5.28 -9.33 3.43
CA ALA A 152 5.47 -8.10 2.67
C ALA A 152 4.33 -7.09 2.88
N ILE A 153 4.63 -5.82 2.58
CA ILE A 153 3.62 -4.76 2.50
C ILE A 153 3.59 -4.26 1.06
N ILE A 154 2.46 -4.41 0.37
CA ILE A 154 2.25 -3.80 -0.93
C ILE A 154 1.54 -2.47 -0.73
N GLN A 155 2.18 -1.40 -1.19
CA GLN A 155 1.63 -0.05 -1.15
C GLN A 155 1.35 0.49 -2.56
N LEU A 156 0.11 0.92 -2.81
CA LEU A 156 -0.22 1.76 -3.96
C LEU A 156 -0.04 3.24 -3.62
N ARG A 157 0.78 3.97 -4.38
CA ARG A 157 1.00 5.41 -4.21
C ARG A 157 0.49 6.18 -5.42
N TYR A 158 -0.24 7.27 -5.19
CA TYR A 158 -0.71 8.18 -6.24
C TYR A 158 -0.09 9.59 -6.13
N PHE A 159 0.70 9.96 -7.13
CA PHE A 159 1.37 11.25 -7.27
C PHE A 159 0.53 12.20 -8.11
N HIS A 160 -0.07 13.20 -7.45
CA HIS A 160 -0.97 14.17 -8.08
C HIS A 160 -0.27 15.03 -9.13
N SER A 161 0.95 15.48 -8.86
CA SER A 161 1.71 16.38 -9.75
C SER A 161 2.03 15.76 -11.11
N THR A 162 2.02 14.43 -11.20
CA THR A 162 2.40 13.70 -12.41
C THR A 162 1.35 12.69 -12.86
N ALA A 163 0.16 12.72 -12.24
CA ALA A 163 -0.94 11.77 -12.45
C ALA A 163 -0.46 10.31 -12.52
N MET A 164 0.42 9.90 -11.59
CA MET A 164 1.11 8.62 -11.65
C MET A 164 0.77 7.75 -10.45
N TYR A 165 0.45 6.49 -10.71
CA TYR A 165 0.40 5.43 -9.72
C TYR A 165 1.70 4.64 -9.70
N GLU A 166 2.09 4.19 -8.52
CA GLU A 166 3.25 3.33 -8.30
C GLU A 166 2.88 2.24 -7.29
N LEU A 167 3.00 0.98 -7.70
CA LEU A 167 2.81 -0.19 -6.85
C LEU A 167 4.19 -0.62 -6.34
N VAL A 168 4.39 -0.58 -5.03
CA VAL A 168 5.69 -0.81 -4.40
C VAL A 168 5.56 -1.77 -3.23
N GLU A 169 6.49 -2.72 -3.14
CA GLU A 169 6.62 -3.63 -2.00
C GLU A 169 7.67 -3.11 -1.01
N ILE A 170 7.30 -3.10 0.26
CA ILE A 170 8.21 -2.91 1.39
C ILE A 170 8.42 -4.27 2.05
N PRO A 171 9.65 -4.82 2.06
CA PRO A 171 9.91 -6.09 2.72
C PRO A 171 9.79 -5.92 4.24
N VAL A 172 9.00 -6.78 4.90
CA VAL A 172 8.80 -6.70 6.36
C VAL A 172 10.10 -6.97 7.13
N ASP A 173 11.02 -7.73 6.53
CA ASP A 173 12.37 -7.95 7.03
C ASP A 173 13.17 -6.66 7.31
N LEU A 174 12.84 -5.55 6.64
CA LEU A 174 13.40 -4.24 6.94
C LEU A 174 13.17 -3.84 8.41
N PHE A 175 12.04 -4.26 9.00
CA PHE A 175 11.63 -3.92 10.36
C PHE A 175 12.36 -4.73 11.44
N LYS A 176 13.09 -5.79 11.08
CA LYS A 176 13.94 -6.54 12.03
C LYS A 176 14.97 -5.64 12.72
N ARG A 177 15.37 -4.54 12.08
CA ARG A 177 16.29 -3.52 12.63
C ARG A 177 15.74 -2.78 13.86
N ILE A 178 14.44 -2.89 14.14
CA ILE A 178 13.84 -2.34 15.36
C ILE A 178 14.39 -3.04 16.60
N PHE A 179 14.75 -4.32 16.51
CA PHE A 179 15.24 -5.09 17.66
C PHE A 179 16.61 -4.61 18.17
N ASP A 180 17.37 -3.91 17.33
CA ASP A 180 18.67 -3.33 17.69
C ASP A 180 18.54 -2.00 18.47
N VAL A 181 17.32 -1.44 18.56
CA VAL A 181 17.09 -0.15 19.19
C VAL A 181 17.23 -0.24 20.72
N GLY A 182 18.15 0.57 21.25
CA GLY A 182 18.42 0.68 22.69
C GLY A 182 17.30 1.35 23.48
N LEU A 183 17.30 1.12 24.80
CA LEU A 183 16.29 1.66 25.72
C LEU A 183 16.21 3.20 25.72
N SER A 184 17.33 3.88 25.48
CA SER A 184 17.42 5.35 25.44
C SER A 184 16.51 5.97 24.37
N SER A 185 16.27 5.28 23.24
CA SER A 185 15.39 5.76 22.19
C SER A 185 13.90 5.73 22.55
N PHE A 186 13.51 5.10 23.66
CA PHE A 186 12.13 4.97 24.12
C PHE A 186 11.78 5.89 25.30
N GLN A 187 12.68 6.81 25.68
CA GLN A 187 12.53 7.67 26.85
C GLN A 187 11.38 8.68 26.69
N ALA A 188 11.27 9.30 25.51
CA ALA A 188 10.17 10.21 25.21
C ALA A 188 8.81 9.53 25.34
N ASP A 189 7.80 10.28 25.77
CA ASP A 189 6.41 9.84 25.65
C ASP A 189 5.96 10.07 24.21
N GLY A 190 5.74 8.98 23.48
CA GLY A 190 5.52 8.99 22.03
C GLY A 190 6.80 9.20 21.20
N PRO A 191 7.80 8.30 21.30
CA PRO A 191 9.09 8.47 20.63
C PRO A 191 8.97 8.42 19.10
N THR A 192 9.79 9.25 18.45
CA THR A 192 10.13 9.17 17.02
C THR A 192 11.57 8.70 16.91
N ILE A 193 11.78 7.54 16.29
CA ILE A 193 13.06 6.82 16.28
C ILE A 193 13.51 6.64 14.84
N ASN A 194 14.66 7.21 14.49
CA ASN A 194 15.34 6.96 13.22
C ASN A 194 16.09 5.63 13.29
N ILE A 195 15.86 4.75 12.31
CA ILE A 195 16.36 3.38 12.31
C ILE A 195 17.14 3.13 11.01
N PRO A 196 18.39 2.65 11.07
CA PRO A 196 19.20 2.41 12.27
C PRO A 196 19.53 3.69 13.07
N VAL A 197 19.66 3.57 14.39
CA VAL A 197 20.02 4.70 15.26
C VAL A 197 21.44 5.17 14.93
N GLY A 198 21.60 6.47 14.69
CA GLY A 198 22.90 7.08 14.36
C GLY A 198 23.21 7.12 12.85
N LYS A 199 22.44 6.45 12.00
CA LYS A 199 22.58 6.55 10.53
C LYS A 199 21.86 7.80 9.99
N ASN A 200 22.50 8.50 9.04
CA ASN A 200 21.90 9.63 8.33
C ASN A 200 22.18 9.52 6.80
N PRO A 201 21.15 9.43 5.94
CA PRO A 201 19.74 9.28 6.28
C PRO A 201 19.45 7.90 6.90
N PRO A 202 18.43 7.78 7.78
CA PRO A 202 17.97 6.49 8.25
C PRO A 202 17.25 5.73 7.14
N ASP A 203 17.11 4.43 7.34
CA ASP A 203 16.39 3.54 6.43
C ASP A 203 14.88 3.77 6.58
N PHE A 204 14.41 4.01 7.80
CA PHE A 204 13.06 4.46 8.10
C PHE A 204 12.98 5.13 9.48
N THR A 205 11.85 5.74 9.77
CA THR A 205 11.53 6.35 11.06
C THR A 205 10.32 5.66 11.67
N LEU A 206 10.48 5.03 12.83
CA LEU A 206 9.38 4.50 13.64
C LEU A 206 8.79 5.61 14.50
N LYS A 207 7.47 5.77 14.49
CA LYS A 207 6.77 6.68 15.41
C LYS A 207 5.73 5.92 16.22
N LEU A 208 5.82 6.05 17.53
CA LEU A 208 4.82 5.54 18.46
C LEU A 208 3.91 6.70 18.85
N ASP A 209 2.83 6.92 18.12
CA ASP A 209 1.94 8.06 18.37
C ASP A 209 0.92 7.71 19.47
N ARG A 210 1.00 8.41 20.60
CA ARG A 210 0.07 8.22 21.72
C ARG A 210 -1.34 8.73 21.42
N SER A 211 -1.46 9.78 20.60
CA SER A 211 -2.74 10.41 20.33
C SER A 211 -3.67 9.52 19.50
N ASP A 212 -3.10 8.71 18.61
CA ASP A 212 -3.84 7.96 17.60
C ASP A 212 -3.68 6.43 17.74
N ALA A 213 -3.14 5.97 18.87
CA ALA A 213 -3.05 4.56 19.25
C ALA A 213 -2.54 3.62 18.14
N LYS A 214 -1.61 4.07 17.30
CA LYS A 214 -1.15 3.36 16.10
C LYS A 214 0.35 3.42 15.92
N ILE A 215 0.87 2.46 15.15
CA ILE A 215 2.24 2.52 14.65
C ILE A 215 2.28 3.25 13.32
N THR A 216 3.14 4.26 13.22
CA THR A 216 3.49 4.92 11.96
C THR A 216 4.92 4.55 11.58
N VAL A 217 5.13 4.23 10.30
CA VAL A 217 6.47 4.05 9.72
C VAL A 217 6.64 5.09 8.62
N ALA A 218 7.54 6.03 8.83
CA ALA A 218 7.77 7.17 7.95
C ALA A 218 9.16 7.11 7.32
N ASN A 219 9.38 7.92 6.28
CA ASN A 219 10.69 8.12 5.65
C ASN A 219 11.38 6.82 5.19
N ILE A 220 10.60 5.78 4.87
CA ILE A 220 11.12 4.51 4.41
C ILE A 220 11.88 4.77 3.11
N ASP A 221 13.17 4.43 3.07
CA ASP A 221 14.00 4.62 1.90
C ASP A 221 13.52 3.70 0.78
N LYS A 222 13.12 4.29 -0.36
CA LYS A 222 12.67 3.50 -1.52
C LYS A 222 13.75 2.55 -2.02
N ALA A 223 15.02 2.81 -1.74
CA ALA A 223 16.13 1.94 -2.11
C ALA A 223 16.04 0.53 -1.48
N PHE A 224 15.28 0.34 -0.39
CA PHE A 224 15.02 -0.99 0.21
C PHE A 224 13.71 -1.62 -0.25
N CYS A 225 13.02 -1.01 -1.23
CA CYS A 225 11.70 -1.43 -1.69
C CYS A 225 11.78 -1.91 -3.15
N THR A 226 10.81 -2.73 -3.56
CA THR A 226 10.69 -3.19 -4.94
C THR A 226 9.52 -2.47 -5.61
N VAL A 227 9.77 -1.73 -6.69
CA VAL A 227 8.68 -1.20 -7.53
C VAL A 227 8.23 -2.31 -8.47
N HIS A 228 6.95 -2.70 -8.38
CA HIS A 228 6.37 -3.74 -9.24
C HIS A 228 5.84 -3.17 -10.54
N GLY A 229 5.23 -1.98 -10.49
CA GLY A 229 4.70 -1.33 -11.67
C GLY A 229 4.35 0.13 -11.45
N THR A 230 4.27 0.87 -12.54
CA THR A 230 3.82 2.26 -12.57
C THR A 230 2.81 2.47 -13.69
N TRP A 231 1.82 3.34 -13.44
CA TRP A 231 0.81 3.73 -14.42
C TRP A 231 0.68 5.24 -14.44
N ARG A 232 1.02 5.89 -15.54
CA ARG A 232 0.90 7.33 -15.72
C ARG A 232 -0.28 7.64 -16.63
N LEU A 233 -1.24 8.39 -16.12
CA LEU A 233 -2.40 8.82 -16.89
C LEU A 233 -2.00 9.90 -17.92
N GLY A 234 -2.65 9.88 -19.08
CA GLY A 234 -2.45 10.85 -20.15
C GLY A 234 -2.77 12.28 -19.73
N LYS A 235 -2.33 13.24 -20.54
CA LYS A 235 -2.53 14.68 -20.27
C LYS A 235 -4.04 15.01 -20.28
N GLY A 236 -4.51 15.72 -19.26
CA GLY A 236 -5.91 16.18 -19.16
C GLY A 236 -6.81 15.33 -18.27
N VAL A 237 -6.24 14.33 -17.60
CA VAL A 237 -6.87 13.59 -16.49
C VAL A 237 -6.58 14.26 -15.15
#